data_AF-A0A971LG54-F1
#
_entry.id   AF-A0A971LG54-F1
#
_cell.length_a   1.000
_cell.length_b   1.000
_cell.length_c   1.000
_cell.angle_alpha   90.00
_cell.angle_beta   90.00
_cell.angle_gamma   90.00
#
_symmetry.space_group_name_H-M   'P 1'
#
loop_
_entity.id
_entity.type
_entity.pdbx_description
1 polymer ?
#
loop_
_entity_poly.entity_id
_entity_poly.type
_entity_poly.pdbx_seq_one_letter_code
_entity_poly.pdbx_strand_id
1 'polypeptide(L)'
;MFDDVFSLSYMMRYLFAALAVVIVWLIARKSVDSIRGDMVYRVKPIPGFWLISSMTSAENGQYSSVRLPLYHTTYIGRASSCDIRIRRSDLAARHVMIYLYDGVWFLKPVGRFAPVYLNGVRIKPATPLESGDRIVIGNYEVVFVADTDPEVQHLLAQSAVGEYNWESYSEENGNVAVRGSLGPWILVNLFAAAASWLTYSLIPEGMIALQMMLPIAMIAVI
;
A
#
# COMPACT_ATOMS: atom_id res chain seq x y z
N MET A 1 59.85 8.57 -3.40
CA MET A 1 59.01 8.18 -4.58
C MET A 1 58.09 7.02 -4.24
N PHE A 2 58.54 5.95 -3.58
CA PHE A 2 57.64 4.86 -3.16
C PHE A 2 56.72 5.23 -1.99
N ASP A 3 57.16 6.07 -1.04
CA ASP A 3 56.33 6.51 0.10
C ASP A 3 55.11 7.36 -0.30
N ASP A 4 55.21 8.11 -1.41
CA ASP A 4 54.10 8.89 -1.97
C ASP A 4 53.02 8.00 -2.58
N VAL A 5 53.39 6.83 -3.09
CA VAL A 5 52.45 5.88 -3.69
C VAL A 5 51.66 5.15 -2.59
N PHE A 6 52.31 4.81 -1.48
CA PHE A 6 51.66 4.19 -0.33
C PHE A 6 50.70 5.15 0.38
N SER A 7 51.07 6.41 0.58
CA SER A 7 50.19 7.41 1.18
C SER A 7 48.97 7.71 0.29
N LEU A 8 49.16 7.79 -1.03
CA LEU A 8 48.08 7.95 -2.00
C LEU A 8 47.10 6.76 -1.96
N SER A 9 47.60 5.54 -1.83
CA SER A 9 46.77 4.33 -1.69
C SER A 9 45.87 4.38 -0.45
N TYR A 10 46.42 4.79 0.69
CA TYR A 10 45.64 4.96 1.92
C TYR A 10 44.57 6.05 1.78
N MET A 11 44.91 7.20 1.19
CA MET A 11 43.95 8.29 1.00
C MET A 11 42.79 7.88 0.07
N MET A 12 43.08 7.14 -1.00
CA MET A 12 42.04 6.65 -1.92
C MET A 12 41.10 5.64 -1.24
N ARG A 13 41.62 4.76 -0.37
CA ARG A 13 40.80 3.80 0.39
C ARG A 13 39.77 4.49 1.28
N TYR A 14 40.16 5.54 2.01
CA TYR A 14 39.24 6.29 2.85
C TYR A 14 38.22 7.10 2.04
N LEU A 15 38.63 7.63 0.88
CA LEU A 15 37.71 8.33 -0.03
C LEU A 15 36.62 7.39 -0.58
N PHE A 16 37.00 6.19 -1.03
CA PHE A 16 36.02 5.20 -1.50
C PHE A 16 35.09 4.72 -0.38
N ALA A 17 35.60 4.52 0.84
CA ALA A 17 34.78 4.16 1.99
C ALA A 17 33.75 5.24 2.32
N ALA A 18 34.16 6.52 2.33
CA ALA A 18 33.24 7.63 2.56
C ALA A 18 32.16 7.72 1.47
N LEU A 19 32.55 7.54 0.19
CA LEU A 19 31.63 7.55 -0.93
C LEU A 19 30.62 6.39 -0.86
N ALA A 20 31.05 5.19 -0.45
CA ALA A 20 30.18 4.04 -0.23
C ALA A 20 29.14 4.31 0.88
N VAL A 21 29.55 4.91 2.00
CA VAL A 21 28.63 5.28 3.10
C VAL A 21 27.58 6.28 2.63
N VAL A 22 27.98 7.29 1.84
CA VAL A 22 27.05 8.27 1.28
C VAL A 22 26.05 7.61 0.32
N ILE A 23 26.52 6.72 -0.56
CA ILE A 23 25.64 5.97 -1.48
C ILE A 23 24.65 5.11 -0.70
N VAL A 24 25.11 4.36 0.31
CA VAL A 24 24.24 3.53 1.18
C VAL A 24 23.19 4.39 1.87
N TRP A 25 23.57 5.55 2.40
CA TRP A 25 22.64 6.46 3.07
C TRP A 25 21.59 7.03 2.11
N LEU A 26 21.97 7.42 0.89
CA LEU A 26 21.04 7.89 -0.14
C LEU A 26 20.07 6.79 -0.58
N ILE A 27 20.54 5.54 -0.69
CA ILE A 27 19.71 4.38 -1.04
C ILE A 27 18.73 4.06 0.08
N ALA A 28 19.21 3.99 1.34
CA ALA A 28 18.36 3.71 2.49
C ALA A 28 17.25 4.75 2.63
N ARG A 29 17.57 6.04 2.43
CA ARG A 29 16.58 7.12 2.47
C ARG A 29 15.50 6.95 1.40
N LYS A 30 15.90 6.72 0.13
CA LYS A 30 14.94 6.48 -0.97
C LYS A 30 14.11 5.20 -0.78
N SER A 31 14.70 4.15 -0.22
CA SER A 31 14.01 2.88 0.05
C SER A 31 12.95 3.04 1.14
N VAL A 32 13.27 3.75 2.22
CA VAL A 32 12.32 4.04 3.31
C VAL A 32 11.16 4.90 2.81
N ASP A 33 11.43 5.89 1.94
CA ASP A 33 10.38 6.72 1.36
C ASP A 33 9.43 5.91 0.46
N SER A 34 9.96 4.97 -0.33
CA SER A 34 9.15 4.05 -1.16
C SER A 34 8.30 3.10 -0.32
N ILE A 35 8.86 2.54 0.77
CA ILE A 35 8.13 1.62 1.65
C ILE A 35 7.05 2.36 2.46
N ARG A 36 7.32 3.60 2.89
CA ARG A 36 6.32 4.43 3.58
C ARG A 36 5.14 4.80 2.68
N GLY A 37 5.37 5.03 1.39
CA GLY A 37 4.30 5.32 0.43
C GLY A 37 3.43 4.09 0.14
N ASP A 38 4.07 2.94 -0.10
CA ASP A 38 3.37 1.72 -0.54
C ASP A 38 2.63 0.97 0.57
N MET A 39 3.04 1.15 1.84
CA MET A 39 2.37 0.50 2.98
C MET A 39 1.01 1.15 3.32
N VAL A 40 0.74 2.34 2.79
CA VAL A 40 -0.36 3.18 3.26
C VAL A 40 -1.68 2.94 2.53
N TYR A 41 -1.73 2.47 1.27
CA TYR A 41 -3.02 2.19 0.60
C TYR A 41 -2.93 1.18 -0.58
N ARG A 42 -2.97 -0.13 -0.30
CA ARG A 42 -3.18 -1.17 -1.33
C ARG A 42 -4.43 -2.03 -1.08
N VAL A 43 -5.56 -1.40 -0.79
CA VAL A 43 -6.85 -2.07 -0.95
C VAL A 43 -7.47 -1.49 -2.20
N LYS A 44 -7.68 -2.31 -3.24
CA LYS A 44 -8.40 -1.87 -4.45
C LYS A 44 -9.89 -1.85 -4.14
N PRO A 45 -10.63 -0.87 -4.66
CA PRO A 45 -12.07 -0.82 -4.45
C PRO A 45 -12.73 -1.98 -5.21
N ILE A 46 -13.82 -2.50 -4.64
CA ILE A 46 -14.60 -3.58 -5.23
C ILE A 46 -15.36 -3.00 -6.43
N PRO A 47 -15.15 -3.52 -7.65
CA PRO A 47 -15.85 -3.06 -8.83
C PRO A 47 -17.36 -3.34 -8.70
N GLY A 48 -18.19 -2.48 -9.30
CA GLY A 48 -19.66 -2.64 -9.28
C GLY A 48 -20.34 -2.18 -7.98
N PHE A 49 -19.61 -1.77 -6.94
CA PHE A 49 -20.21 -1.27 -5.70
C PHE A 49 -19.74 0.13 -5.39
N TRP A 50 -20.69 1.05 -5.22
CA TRP A 50 -20.39 2.42 -4.83
C TRP A 50 -21.45 3.00 -3.92
N LEU A 51 -21.04 3.97 -3.13
CA LEU A 51 -21.98 4.85 -2.42
C LEU A 51 -22.18 6.11 -3.24
N ILE A 52 -23.43 6.54 -3.38
CA ILE A 52 -23.75 7.85 -3.95
C ILE A 52 -24.02 8.80 -2.79
N SER A 53 -23.19 9.83 -2.68
CA SER A 53 -23.43 10.95 -1.76
C SER A 53 -24.07 12.10 -2.51
N SER A 54 -25.25 12.55 -2.08
CA SER A 54 -25.80 13.84 -2.49
C SER A 54 -25.23 14.94 -1.59
N MET A 55 -24.19 15.65 -2.04
CA MET A 55 -23.77 16.88 -1.36
C MET A 55 -24.41 18.08 -2.05
N THR A 56 -25.16 18.86 -1.28
CA THR A 56 -25.59 20.20 -1.70
C THR A 56 -24.38 21.13 -1.61
N SER A 57 -23.89 21.59 -2.76
CA SER A 57 -22.83 22.61 -2.79
C SER A 57 -23.42 23.96 -2.36
N ALA A 58 -22.88 24.52 -1.28
CA ALA A 58 -23.42 25.71 -0.62
C ALA A 58 -23.38 26.99 -1.46
N GLU A 59 -22.59 27.04 -2.54
CA GLU A 59 -22.37 28.27 -3.30
C GLU A 59 -23.29 28.44 -4.52
N ASN A 60 -23.86 27.36 -5.09
CA ASN A 60 -24.65 27.45 -6.34
C ASN A 60 -25.93 26.58 -6.38
N GLY A 61 -26.35 25.96 -5.27
CA GLY A 61 -27.53 25.08 -5.26
C GLY A 61 -27.39 23.83 -6.16
N GLN A 62 -26.18 23.55 -6.62
CA GLN A 62 -25.89 22.45 -7.51
C GLN A 62 -25.62 21.18 -6.70
N TYR A 63 -26.43 20.16 -6.96
CA TYR A 63 -26.26 18.83 -6.39
C TYR A 63 -25.11 18.13 -7.08
N SER A 64 -24.00 17.91 -6.36
CA SER A 64 -22.93 17.04 -6.85
C SER A 64 -23.13 15.67 -6.24
N SER A 65 -23.52 14.70 -7.08
CA SER A 65 -23.51 13.29 -6.69
C SER A 65 -22.10 12.75 -6.84
N VAL A 66 -21.43 12.52 -5.71
CA VAL A 66 -20.09 11.93 -5.70
C VAL A 66 -20.24 10.42 -5.55
N ARG A 67 -19.65 9.66 -6.48
CA ARG A 67 -19.49 8.21 -6.36
C ARG A 67 -18.29 7.92 -5.46
N LEU A 68 -18.53 7.26 -4.34
CA LEU A 68 -17.51 6.87 -3.39
C LEU A 68 -17.25 5.36 -3.55
N PRO A 69 -16.01 4.95 -3.78
CA PRO A 69 -15.68 3.55 -3.92
C PRO A 69 -15.88 2.79 -2.60
N LEU A 70 -16.26 1.51 -2.70
CA LEU A 70 -16.33 0.60 -1.57
C LEU A 70 -15.17 -0.39 -1.60
N TYR A 71 -14.67 -0.75 -0.44
CA TYR A 71 -13.66 -1.78 -0.20
C TYR A 71 -14.28 -2.95 0.59
N HIS A 72 -13.59 -4.09 0.68
CA HIS A 72 -14.02 -5.26 1.48
C HIS A 72 -14.44 -4.88 2.91
N THR A 73 -13.73 -3.91 3.49
CA THR A 73 -14.13 -3.24 4.71
C THR A 73 -13.91 -1.76 4.51
N THR A 74 -14.98 -0.99 4.61
CA THR A 74 -14.99 0.47 4.43
C THR A 74 -15.43 1.14 5.72
N TYR A 75 -14.54 1.92 6.31
CA TYR A 75 -14.86 2.79 7.44
C TYR A 75 -15.25 4.18 6.96
N ILE A 76 -16.38 4.66 7.45
CA ILE A 76 -16.89 6.00 7.17
C ILE A 76 -16.87 6.82 8.46
N GLY A 77 -16.27 8.01 8.41
CA GLY A 77 -16.18 8.87 9.59
C GLY A 77 -15.35 10.14 9.38
N ARG A 78 -15.10 10.86 10.48
CA ARG A 78 -14.36 12.13 10.47
C ARG A 78 -12.83 11.96 10.51
N ALA A 79 -12.35 10.84 11.06
CA ALA A 79 -10.93 10.58 11.24
C ALA A 79 -10.19 10.43 9.90
N SER A 80 -8.90 10.75 9.89
CA SER A 80 -8.02 10.46 8.74
C SER A 80 -7.77 8.97 8.52
N SER A 81 -8.06 8.13 9.52
CA SER A 81 -7.92 6.67 9.42
C SER A 81 -9.13 5.99 8.79
N CYS A 82 -10.13 6.74 8.29
CA CYS A 82 -11.30 6.21 7.62
C CYS A 82 -11.11 6.23 6.11
N ASP A 83 -11.58 5.19 5.42
CA ASP A 83 -11.51 5.08 3.96
C ASP A 83 -12.33 6.20 3.30
N ILE A 84 -13.53 6.43 3.81
CA ILE A 84 -14.38 7.54 3.40
C ILE A 84 -14.39 8.59 4.52
N ARG A 85 -13.61 9.65 4.29
CA ARG A 85 -13.48 10.76 5.25
C ARG A 85 -14.48 11.87 4.97
N ILE A 86 -15.33 12.14 5.95
CA ILE A 86 -16.31 13.22 5.92
C ILE A 86 -15.93 14.27 6.97
N ARG A 87 -15.50 15.45 6.51
CA ARG A 87 -15.05 16.55 7.38
C ARG A 87 -16.23 17.35 7.93
N ARG A 88 -17.03 16.74 8.80
CA ARG A 88 -18.12 17.43 9.50
C ARG A 88 -18.10 17.14 11.00
N SER A 89 -18.51 18.11 11.80
CA SER A 89 -18.46 18.04 13.27
C SER A 89 -19.53 17.13 13.88
N ASP A 90 -20.60 16.86 13.15
CA ASP A 90 -21.71 15.97 13.52
C ASP A 90 -21.38 14.48 13.37
N LEU A 91 -20.23 14.12 12.79
CA LEU A 91 -19.79 12.73 12.65
C LEU A 91 -18.70 12.33 13.68
N ALA A 92 -18.85 11.11 14.20
CA ALA A 92 -17.81 10.44 14.99
C ALA A 92 -16.53 10.19 14.18
N ALA A 93 -15.41 10.02 14.89
CA ALA A 93 -14.11 9.66 14.29
C ALA A 93 -14.22 8.42 13.39
N ARG A 94 -14.80 7.33 13.91
CA ARG A 94 -15.25 6.15 13.16
C ARG A 94 -16.74 6.00 13.43
N HIS A 95 -17.58 6.23 12.43
CA HIS A 95 -19.02 6.30 12.63
C HIS A 95 -19.69 4.97 12.28
N VAL A 96 -19.48 4.52 11.05
CA VAL A 96 -20.06 3.29 10.53
C VAL A 96 -19.01 2.51 9.76
N MET A 97 -19.20 1.20 9.72
CA MET A 97 -18.40 0.26 8.98
C MET A 97 -19.33 -0.47 8.01
N ILE A 98 -18.95 -0.50 6.75
CA ILE A 98 -19.57 -1.34 5.72
C ILE A 98 -18.59 -2.45 5.41
N TYR A 99 -19.02 -3.70 5.45
CA TYR A 99 -18.13 -4.82 5.15
C TYR A 99 -18.86 -5.89 4.34
N LEU A 100 -18.10 -6.57 3.50
CA LEU A 100 -18.56 -7.70 2.71
C LEU A 100 -18.27 -8.99 3.49
N TYR A 101 -19.30 -9.79 3.75
CA TYR A 101 -19.19 -11.09 4.41
C TYR A 101 -20.03 -12.11 3.67
N ASP A 102 -19.41 -13.20 3.22
CA ASP A 102 -20.07 -14.29 2.50
C ASP A 102 -20.87 -13.81 1.27
N GLY A 103 -20.31 -12.85 0.53
CA GLY A 103 -20.95 -12.25 -0.64
C GLY A 103 -22.09 -11.26 -0.33
N VAL A 104 -22.42 -11.04 0.95
CA VAL A 104 -23.48 -10.13 1.40
C VAL A 104 -22.85 -8.90 2.07
N TRP A 105 -23.34 -7.72 1.70
CA TRP A 105 -22.90 -6.47 2.32
C TRP A 105 -23.62 -6.23 3.64
N PHE A 106 -22.88 -5.82 4.66
CA PHE A 106 -23.42 -5.48 5.97
C PHE A 106 -23.03 -4.08 6.39
N LEU A 107 -23.98 -3.38 7.00
CA LEU A 107 -23.79 -2.09 7.64
C LEU A 107 -23.75 -2.27 9.16
N LYS A 108 -22.69 -1.79 9.81
CA LYS A 108 -22.53 -1.86 11.27
C LYS A 108 -22.19 -0.50 11.86
N PRO A 109 -23.01 0.04 12.78
CA PRO A 109 -22.65 1.22 13.57
C PRO A 109 -21.48 0.91 14.50
N VAL A 110 -20.43 1.73 14.45
CA VAL A 110 -19.23 1.58 15.32
C VAL A 110 -19.15 2.74 16.32
N GLY A 111 -19.57 3.94 15.91
CA GLY A 111 -19.55 5.13 16.73
C GLY A 111 -20.72 5.19 17.72
N ARG A 112 -20.48 5.75 18.91
CA ARG A 112 -21.53 6.05 19.91
C ARG A 112 -22.16 7.44 19.75
N PHE A 113 -21.64 8.27 18.84
CA PHE A 113 -21.92 9.71 18.82
C PHE A 113 -23.27 10.08 18.18
N ALA A 114 -23.59 9.51 17.02
CA ALA A 114 -24.89 9.72 16.38
C ALA A 114 -25.53 8.38 15.99
N PRO A 115 -26.86 8.29 15.98
CA PRO A 115 -27.56 7.14 15.44
C PRO A 115 -27.33 7.03 13.93
N VAL A 116 -27.24 5.79 13.44
CA VAL A 116 -27.27 5.46 12.02
C VAL A 116 -28.66 4.96 11.69
N TYR A 117 -29.23 5.48 10.59
CA TYR A 117 -30.52 5.03 10.07
C TYR A 117 -30.31 4.35 8.73
N LEU A 118 -30.99 3.23 8.53
CA LEU A 118 -31.09 2.51 7.27
C LEU A 118 -32.56 2.55 6.84
N ASN A 119 -32.85 3.15 5.68
CA ASN A 119 -34.21 3.34 5.17
C ASN A 119 -35.17 3.96 6.21
N GLY A 120 -34.67 4.89 7.02
CA GLY A 120 -35.44 5.55 8.09
C GLY A 120 -35.52 4.79 9.42
N VAL A 121 -35.06 3.53 9.48
CA VAL A 121 -35.04 2.72 10.70
C VAL A 121 -33.70 2.82 11.39
N ARG A 122 -33.69 3.11 12.70
CA ARG A 122 -32.46 3.17 13.49
C ARG A 122 -31.88 1.77 13.67
N ILE A 123 -30.66 1.56 13.18
CA ILE A 123 -29.94 0.31 13.36
C ILE A 123 -28.98 0.36 14.56
N LYS A 124 -28.76 -0.81 15.17
CA LYS A 124 -27.83 -1.03 16.28
C LYS A 124 -26.95 -2.26 16.03
N PRO A 125 -27.51 -3.44 15.67
CA PRO A 125 -26.69 -4.57 15.20
C PRO A 125 -26.20 -4.33 13.77
N ALA A 126 -25.33 -5.22 13.31
CA ALA A 126 -25.03 -5.30 11.87
C ALA A 126 -26.29 -5.71 11.10
N THR A 127 -26.57 -5.04 10.00
CA THR A 127 -27.76 -5.26 9.17
C THR A 127 -27.33 -5.45 7.71
N PRO A 128 -27.88 -6.43 6.99
CA PRO A 128 -27.57 -6.61 5.57
C PRO A 128 -28.02 -5.38 4.75
N LEU A 129 -27.29 -5.07 3.69
CA LEU A 129 -27.56 -3.99 2.74
C LEU A 129 -27.98 -4.56 1.39
N GLU A 130 -28.97 -3.91 0.78
CA GLU A 130 -29.42 -4.18 -0.58
C GLU A 130 -29.23 -2.97 -1.49
N SER A 131 -29.11 -3.21 -2.80
CA SER A 131 -28.96 -2.13 -3.79
C SER A 131 -30.15 -1.16 -3.71
N GLY A 132 -29.87 0.13 -3.59
CA GLY A 132 -30.87 1.19 -3.42
C GLY A 132 -31.10 1.62 -1.97
N ASP A 133 -30.48 0.95 -0.98
CA ASP A 133 -30.63 1.30 0.42
C ASP A 133 -30.09 2.69 0.75
N ARG A 134 -30.89 3.45 1.52
CA ARG A 134 -30.55 4.79 2.01
C ARG A 134 -29.98 4.72 3.41
N ILE A 135 -28.75 5.15 3.55
CA ILE A 135 -28.02 5.17 4.81
C ILE A 135 -27.85 6.62 5.25
N VAL A 136 -28.40 6.95 6.41
CA VAL A 136 -28.29 8.27 7.02
C VAL A 136 -27.38 8.19 8.23
N ILE A 137 -26.31 8.98 8.20
CA ILE A 137 -25.25 9.05 9.19
C ILE A 137 -25.22 10.47 9.75
N GLY A 138 -25.92 10.71 10.87
CA GLY A 138 -26.13 12.08 11.35
C GLY A 138 -26.95 12.88 10.32
N ASN A 139 -26.38 13.97 9.79
CA ASN A 139 -27.01 14.79 8.73
C ASN A 139 -26.39 14.53 7.35
N TYR A 140 -25.83 13.34 7.13
CA TYR A 140 -25.24 12.92 5.86
C TYR A 140 -25.97 11.70 5.31
N GLU A 141 -26.52 11.82 4.10
CA GLU A 141 -27.23 10.74 3.41
C GLU A 141 -26.35 10.16 2.30
N VAL A 142 -26.26 8.83 2.27
CA VAL A 142 -25.64 8.08 1.16
C VAL A 142 -26.55 6.96 0.72
N VAL A 143 -26.55 6.68 -0.57
CA VAL A 143 -27.29 5.55 -1.16
C VAL A 143 -26.30 4.46 -1.53
N PHE A 144 -26.54 3.24 -1.07
CA PHE A 144 -25.78 2.08 -1.49
C PHE A 144 -26.27 1.61 -2.85
N VAL A 145 -25.36 1.45 -3.81
CA VAL A 145 -25.66 0.95 -5.15
C VAL A 145 -24.75 -0.22 -5.45
N ALA A 146 -25.38 -1.35 -5.73
CA ALA A 146 -24.75 -2.51 -6.31
C ALA A 146 -25.17 -2.63 -7.78
N ASP A 147 -24.17 -2.64 -8.65
CA ASP A 147 -24.29 -3.03 -10.04
C ASP A 147 -24.20 -4.55 -10.10
N THR A 148 -25.36 -5.19 -10.15
CA THR A 148 -25.48 -6.65 -10.19
C THR A 148 -25.22 -7.17 -11.60
N ASP A 149 -24.13 -6.74 -12.22
CA ASP A 149 -23.66 -7.41 -13.42
C ASP A 149 -23.30 -8.85 -13.02
N PRO A 150 -23.88 -9.89 -13.66
CA PRO A 150 -23.58 -11.28 -13.34
C PRO A 150 -22.08 -11.61 -13.39
N GLU A 151 -21.27 -10.89 -14.18
CA GLU A 151 -19.81 -11.03 -14.16
C GLU A 151 -19.20 -10.60 -12.82
N VAL A 152 -19.63 -9.45 -12.27
CA VAL A 152 -19.18 -8.93 -10.97
C VAL A 152 -19.56 -9.89 -9.86
N GLN A 153 -20.75 -10.47 -9.89
CA GLN A 153 -21.22 -11.41 -8.87
C GLN A 153 -20.40 -12.72 -8.86
N HIS A 154 -19.97 -13.19 -10.03
CA HIS A 154 -19.06 -14.34 -10.15
C HIS A 154 -17.67 -14.02 -9.57
N LEU A 155 -17.14 -12.83 -9.83
CA LEU A 155 -15.88 -12.34 -9.26
C LEU A 155 -15.94 -12.19 -7.74
N LEU A 156 -17.08 -11.76 -7.20
CA LEU A 156 -17.28 -11.69 -5.74
C LEU A 156 -17.31 -13.07 -5.09
N ALA A 157 -18.00 -14.03 -5.69
CA ALA A 157 -18.04 -15.42 -5.20
C ALA A 157 -16.64 -16.06 -5.23
N GLN A 158 -15.84 -15.76 -6.25
CA GLN A 158 -14.43 -16.15 -6.33
C GLN A 158 -13.58 -15.42 -5.27
N SER A 159 -13.84 -14.14 -5.00
CA SER A 159 -13.11 -13.38 -3.96
C SER A 159 -13.45 -13.79 -2.52
N ALA A 160 -14.60 -14.44 -2.30
CA ALA A 160 -15.00 -15.01 -1.01
C ALA A 160 -14.31 -16.37 -0.73
N VAL A 161 -13.81 -17.04 -1.78
CA VAL A 161 -13.15 -18.35 -1.72
C VAL A 161 -11.69 -18.21 -2.15
N GLY A 162 -10.81 -17.90 -1.19
CA GLY A 162 -9.38 -18.21 -1.29
C GLY A 162 -8.49 -17.21 -2.06
N GLU A 163 -7.32 -16.98 -1.47
CA GLU A 163 -6.05 -16.49 -2.05
C GLU A 163 -6.15 -15.57 -3.29
N TYR A 164 -6.26 -14.28 -3.00
CA TYR A 164 -6.55 -13.20 -3.93
C TYR A 164 -5.39 -12.91 -4.89
N ASN A 165 -5.22 -13.58 -6.03
CA ASN A 165 -4.05 -13.31 -6.91
C ASN A 165 -3.94 -11.82 -7.36
N TRP A 166 -3.02 -11.08 -6.75
CA TRP A 166 -2.79 -9.64 -6.90
C TRP A 166 -2.09 -9.25 -8.21
N GLU A 167 -1.67 -10.22 -9.03
CA GLU A 167 -0.86 -10.00 -10.23
C GLU A 167 -1.70 -9.65 -11.47
N SER A 168 -2.91 -10.21 -11.62
CA SER A 168 -3.75 -10.01 -12.82
C SER A 168 -4.40 -8.62 -12.88
N TYR A 169 -4.81 -8.04 -11.76
CA TYR A 169 -5.48 -6.72 -11.72
C TYR A 169 -4.49 -5.54 -11.81
N SER A 170 -3.18 -5.76 -11.72
CA SER A 170 -2.16 -4.70 -11.90
C SER A 170 -1.85 -4.40 -13.35
N GLU A 171 -2.08 -5.33 -14.26
CA GLU A 171 -1.73 -5.17 -15.68
C GLU A 171 -2.74 -4.31 -16.45
N GLU A 172 -4.04 -4.40 -16.12
CA GLU A 172 -5.10 -3.70 -16.87
C GLU A 172 -5.19 -2.19 -16.57
N ASN A 173 -4.91 -1.77 -15.34
CA ASN A 173 -5.12 -0.38 -14.88
C ASN A 173 -3.84 0.45 -14.78
N GLY A 174 -2.77 0.09 -15.50
CA GLY A 174 -1.51 0.84 -15.58
C GLY A 174 -0.71 0.98 -14.27
N ASN A 175 -1.27 0.54 -13.15
CA ASN A 175 -0.61 0.44 -11.87
C ASN A 175 0.05 -0.92 -11.78
N VAL A 176 1.08 -1.09 -12.59
CA VAL A 176 2.08 -2.15 -12.47
C VAL A 176 2.50 -2.15 -11.00
N ALA A 177 2.08 -3.16 -10.25
CA ALA A 177 2.78 -3.50 -9.01
C ALA A 177 4.23 -3.60 -9.45
N VAL A 178 5.08 -2.67 -9.00
CA VAL A 178 6.48 -2.59 -9.39
C VAL A 178 7.06 -3.97 -9.19
N ARG A 179 7.10 -4.75 -10.27
CA ARG A 179 7.58 -6.13 -10.36
C ARG A 179 8.87 -6.11 -9.60
N GLY A 180 8.86 -6.73 -8.41
CA GLY A 180 9.74 -6.40 -7.28
C GLY A 180 11.01 -5.77 -7.79
N SER A 181 11.06 -4.43 -7.70
CA SER A 181 12.01 -3.59 -8.46
C SER A 181 13.31 -4.35 -8.62
N LEU A 182 13.65 -4.71 -9.86
CA LEU A 182 14.93 -5.38 -10.13
C LEU A 182 16.10 -4.57 -9.55
N GLY A 183 15.89 -3.28 -9.24
CA GLY A 183 16.78 -2.40 -8.50
C GLY A 183 17.34 -3.01 -7.21
N PRO A 184 16.58 -3.14 -6.10
CA PRO A 184 17.08 -3.72 -4.86
C PRO A 184 17.83 -5.05 -5.00
N TRP A 185 17.35 -6.00 -5.81
CA TRP A 185 18.01 -7.29 -5.98
C TRP A 185 19.33 -7.19 -6.75
N ILE A 186 19.37 -6.41 -7.84
CA ILE A 186 20.62 -6.13 -8.58
C ILE A 186 21.60 -5.33 -7.71
N LEU A 187 21.10 -4.39 -6.90
CA LEU A 187 21.92 -3.55 -6.02
C LEU A 187 22.56 -4.34 -4.87
N VAL A 188 21.84 -5.30 -4.28
CA VAL A 188 22.40 -6.20 -3.25
C VAL A 188 23.50 -7.06 -3.85
N ASN A 189 23.30 -7.60 -5.06
CA ASN A 189 24.32 -8.38 -5.76
C ASN A 189 25.54 -7.52 -6.14
N LEU A 190 25.33 -6.28 -6.57
CA LEU A 190 26.41 -5.36 -6.91
C LEU A 190 27.20 -4.91 -5.67
N PHE A 191 26.52 -4.71 -4.54
CA PHE A 191 27.16 -4.46 -3.25
C PHE A 191 28.00 -5.64 -2.78
N ALA A 192 27.46 -6.87 -2.88
CA ALA A 192 28.19 -8.09 -2.52
C ALA A 192 29.45 -8.27 -3.40
N ALA A 193 29.32 -8.00 -4.71
CA ALA A 193 30.45 -8.03 -5.63
C ALA A 193 31.52 -6.96 -5.29
N ALA A 194 31.10 -5.73 -4.97
CA ALA A 194 32.02 -4.65 -4.61
C ALA A 194 32.73 -4.91 -3.27
N ALA A 195 32.02 -5.43 -2.26
CA ALA A 195 32.59 -5.79 -0.96
C ALA A 195 33.56 -6.97 -1.09
N SER A 196 33.23 -7.96 -1.92
CA SER A 196 34.11 -9.09 -2.22
C SER A 196 35.38 -8.64 -2.97
N TRP A 197 35.25 -7.75 -3.95
CA TRP A 197 36.41 -7.16 -4.63
C TRP A 197 37.29 -6.33 -3.69
N LEU A 198 36.67 -5.55 -2.80
CA LEU A 198 37.38 -4.75 -1.81
C LEU A 198 38.16 -5.65 -0.83
N THR A 199 37.53 -6.71 -0.31
CA THR A 199 38.22 -7.67 0.55
C THR A 199 39.38 -8.36 -0.16
N TYR A 200 39.23 -8.76 -1.44
CA TYR A 200 40.32 -9.30 -2.25
C TYR A 200 41.50 -8.33 -2.37
N SER A 201 41.23 -7.04 -2.60
CA SER A 201 42.25 -6.00 -2.76
C SER A 201 42.96 -5.58 -1.46
N LEU A 202 42.41 -5.96 -0.30
CA LEU A 202 42.95 -5.65 1.02
C LEU A 202 43.78 -6.80 1.62
N ILE A 203 43.74 -8.00 1.03
CA ILE A 203 44.52 -9.15 1.52
C ILE A 203 46.01 -8.98 1.13
N PRO A 204 46.96 -9.00 2.09
CA PRO A 204 48.39 -8.92 1.79
C PRO A 204 48.89 -10.20 1.10
N GLU A 205 49.85 -10.05 0.17
CA GLU A 205 50.33 -11.09 -0.77
C GLU A 205 50.87 -12.39 -0.13
N GLY A 206 51.00 -12.47 1.19
CA GLY A 206 51.44 -13.67 1.91
C GLY A 206 50.36 -14.74 2.16
N MET A 207 49.09 -14.48 1.85
CA MET A 207 47.96 -15.42 2.08
C MET A 207 47.28 -15.87 0.78
N ILE A 208 48.06 -16.51 -0.10
CA ILE A 208 47.62 -16.98 -1.44
C ILE A 208 46.49 -18.03 -1.34
N ALA A 209 46.49 -18.88 -0.30
CA ALA A 209 45.49 -19.92 -0.11
C ALA A 209 44.06 -19.38 0.12
N LEU A 210 43.94 -18.18 0.70
CA LEU A 210 42.63 -17.56 0.99
C LEU A 210 42.09 -16.78 -0.22
N GLN A 211 42.98 -16.27 -1.08
CA GLN A 211 42.62 -15.64 -2.36
C GLN A 211 42.01 -16.62 -3.37
N MET A 212 42.44 -17.90 -3.37
CA MET A 212 41.91 -18.92 -4.28
C MET A 212 40.53 -19.49 -3.87
N MET A 213 40.15 -19.42 -2.59
CA MET A 213 38.87 -19.99 -2.11
C MET A 213 37.66 -19.04 -2.23
N LEU A 214 37.89 -17.73 -2.30
CA LEU A 214 36.83 -16.70 -2.37
C LEU A 214 35.92 -16.73 -3.63
N PRO A 215 36.42 -16.95 -4.86
CA PRO A 215 35.54 -16.97 -6.04
C PRO A 215 34.62 -18.21 -6.10
N ILE A 216 34.98 -19.33 -5.46
CA ILE A 216 34.21 -20.58 -5.45
C ILE A 216 32.95 -20.44 -4.58
N ALA A 217 33.03 -19.70 -3.48
CA ALA A 217 31.88 -19.40 -2.62
C ALA A 217 30.83 -18.50 -3.30
N MET A 218 31.24 -17.71 -4.30
CA MET A 218 30.37 -16.78 -5.01
C MET A 218 29.41 -17.48 -5.99
N ILE A 219 29.80 -18.62 -6.57
CA ILE A 219 28.94 -19.42 -7.47
C ILE A 219 27.86 -20.18 -6.68
N ALA A 220 28.07 -20.42 -5.38
CA ALA A 220 27.15 -21.17 -4.53
C ALA A 220 26.03 -20.32 -3.88
N VAL A 221 26.09 -18.98 -3.99
CA VAL A 221 25.18 -18.04 -3.30
C VAL A 221 24.32 -17.21 -4.26
N ILE A 222 24.63 -17.23 -5.56
CA ILE A 222 23.77 -16.70 -6.65
C ILE A 222 22.69 -17.72 -6.97
#